data_AF-A0A349Y4V4-F1
#
_entry.id   AF-A0A349Y4V4-F1
#
_cell.length_a   1.000
_cell.length_b   1.000
_cell.length_c   1.000
_cell.angle_alpha   90.00
_cell.angle_beta   90.00
_cell.angle_gamma   90.00
#
_symmetry.space_group_name_H-M   'P 1'
#
loop_
_entity.id
_entity.type
_entity.pdbx_description
1 polymer ?
#
loop_
_entity_poly.entity_id
_entity_poly.type
_entity_poly.pdbx_seq_one_letter_code
_entity_poly.pdbx_strand_id
1 'polypeptide(L)'
;VRVDIALALLAGYRAIVPLSAERVHLLADLLPIVQLDFALSEVEYFEAVTHSPANADVAYHTFLLGHADWFISLAGQGLLKALHAAA
;
A
#
# COMPACT_ATOMS: atom_id res chain seq x y z
N VAL A 1 8.01 -10.50 -4.78
CA VAL A 1 7.69 -9.05 -4.94
C VAL A 1 8.01 -8.64 -6.36
N ARG A 2 7.13 -7.88 -7.02
CA ARG A 2 7.31 -7.40 -8.41
C ARG A 2 7.74 -5.93 -8.43
N VAL A 3 8.98 -5.67 -8.02
CA VAL A 3 9.58 -4.32 -8.00
C VAL A 3 9.61 -3.72 -9.41
N ASP A 4 9.83 -4.56 -10.41
CA ASP A 4 9.80 -4.20 -11.83
C ASP A 4 8.49 -3.53 -12.25
N ILE A 5 7.34 -4.04 -11.76
CA ILE A 5 6.03 -3.45 -12.05
C ILE A 5 5.91 -2.07 -11.41
N ALA A 6 6.31 -1.92 -10.14
CA ALA A 6 6.23 -0.65 -9.43
C ALA A 6 7.08 0.44 -10.11
N LEU A 7 8.28 0.08 -10.57
CA LEU A 7 9.16 0.99 -11.31
C LEU A 7 8.59 1.35 -12.70
N ALA A 8 7.98 0.39 -13.39
CA ALA A 8 7.34 0.64 -14.67
C ALA A 8 6.15 1.61 -14.53
N LEU A 9 5.34 1.46 -13.48
CA LEU A 9 4.25 2.40 -13.18
C LEU A 9 4.77 3.81 -12.88
N LEU A 10 5.85 3.92 -12.09
CA LEU A 10 6.48 5.19 -11.79
C LEU A 10 7.02 5.88 -13.06
N ALA A 11 7.69 5.12 -13.92
CA ALA A 11 8.20 5.59 -15.20
C ALA A 11 7.07 6.05 -16.14
N GLY A 12 5.98 5.28 -16.23
CA GLY A 12 4.80 5.63 -17.01
C GLY A 12 4.13 6.93 -16.52
N TYR A 13 4.00 7.10 -15.20
CA TYR A 13 3.43 8.32 -14.62
C TYR A 13 4.28 9.56 -14.96
N ARG A 14 5.61 9.43 -14.81
CA ARG A 14 6.58 10.48 -15.14
C ARG A 14 6.55 10.93 -16.60
N ALA A 15 6.15 10.04 -17.52
CA ALA A 15 6.06 10.38 -18.93
C ALA A 15 4.94 11.40 -19.25
N ILE A 16 3.95 11.52 -18.36
CA ILE A 16 2.82 12.45 -18.53
C ILE A 16 2.97 13.68 -17.63
N VAL A 17 3.34 13.49 -16.36
CA VAL A 17 3.48 14.57 -15.37
C VAL A 17 4.85 14.46 -14.69
N PRO A 18 5.68 15.52 -14.70
CA PRO A 18 6.93 15.54 -13.97
C PRO A 18 6.73 15.18 -12.50
N LEU A 19 7.51 14.21 -12.02
CA LEU A 19 7.43 13.73 -10.65
C LEU A 19 8.78 13.96 -9.98
N SER A 20 8.82 14.92 -9.05
CA SER A 20 10.02 15.25 -8.29
C SER A 20 10.43 14.11 -7.35
N ALA A 21 11.71 14.06 -7.00
CA ALA A 21 12.23 13.08 -6.06
C ALA A 21 11.47 13.10 -4.71
N GLU A 22 11.17 14.28 -4.19
CA GLU A 22 10.41 14.47 -2.95
C GLU A 22 9.02 13.82 -3.00
N ARG A 23 8.33 13.91 -4.15
CA ARG A 23 7.02 13.26 -4.33
C ARG A 23 7.14 11.74 -4.41
N VAL A 24 8.22 11.22 -4.99
CA VAL A 24 8.47 9.77 -5.01
C VAL A 24 8.80 9.25 -3.62
N HIS A 25 9.60 9.99 -2.85
CA HIS A 25 9.88 9.67 -1.46
C HIS A 25 8.62 9.66 -0.62
N LEU A 26 7.80 10.72 -0.72
CA LEU A 26 6.51 10.78 -0.03
C LEU A 26 5.59 9.62 -0.42
N LEU A 27 5.50 9.29 -1.71
CA LEU A 27 4.69 8.15 -2.16
C LEU A 27 5.17 6.84 -1.50
N ALA A 28 6.48 6.57 -1.54
CA ALA A 28 7.04 5.38 -0.93
C ALA A 28 6.78 5.34 0.58
N ASP A 29 6.92 6.46 1.28
CA ASP A 29 6.71 6.56 2.73
C ASP A 29 5.22 6.39 3.13
N LEU A 30 4.29 6.73 2.24
CA LEU A 30 2.85 6.56 2.46
C LEU A 30 2.34 5.14 2.13
N LEU A 31 3.04 4.38 1.27
CA LEU A 31 2.61 3.02 0.87
C LEU A 31 2.27 2.09 2.05
N PRO A 32 3.02 2.06 3.16
CA PRO A 32 2.70 1.22 4.32
C PRO A 32 1.34 1.51 4.97
N ILE A 33 0.82 2.73 4.81
CA ILE A 33 -0.43 3.16 5.46
C ILE A 33 -1.55 3.49 4.47
N VAL A 34 -1.30 3.38 3.16
CA VAL A 34 -2.24 3.80 2.11
C VAL A 34 -3.59 3.07 2.15
N GLN A 35 -3.64 1.87 2.75
CA GLN A 35 -4.87 1.09 2.89
C GLN A 35 -5.63 1.33 4.20
N LEU A 36 -5.12 2.15 5.12
CA LEU A 36 -5.69 2.33 6.46
C LEU A 36 -7.19 2.68 6.42
N ASP A 37 -7.52 3.75 5.70
CA ASP A 37 -8.89 4.29 5.65
C ASP A 37 -9.86 3.31 4.97
N PHE A 38 -9.44 2.75 3.85
CA PHE A 38 -10.22 1.75 3.12
C PHE A 38 -10.49 0.51 3.97
N ALA A 39 -9.45 -0.09 4.57
CA ALA A 39 -9.60 -1.32 5.33
C ALA A 39 -10.48 -1.11 6.57
N LEU A 40 -10.39 0.05 7.24
CA LEU A 40 -11.30 0.40 8.34
C LEU A 40 -12.76 0.50 7.88
N SER A 41 -13.00 1.13 6.72
CA SER A 41 -14.36 1.19 6.16
C SER A 41 -14.91 -0.20 5.83
N GLU A 42 -14.06 -1.14 5.39
CA GLU A 42 -14.46 -2.52 5.11
C GLU A 42 -14.79 -3.30 6.39
N VAL A 43 -14.06 -3.10 7.48
CA VAL A 43 -14.40 -3.70 8.79
C VAL A 43 -15.81 -3.27 9.22
N GLU A 44 -16.09 -1.96 9.20
CA GLU A 44 -17.40 -1.44 9.56
C GLU A 44 -18.49 -1.97 8.61
N TYR A 45 -18.23 -1.95 7.30
CA TYR A 45 -19.17 -2.44 6.30
C TYR A 45 -19.52 -3.91 6.52
N PHE A 46 -18.51 -4.77 6.73
CA PHE A 46 -18.76 -6.20 6.87
C PHE A 46 -19.50 -6.52 8.16
N GLU A 47 -19.13 -5.89 9.26
CA GLU A 47 -19.77 -6.10 10.57
C GLU A 47 -21.19 -5.54 10.60
N ALA A 48 -21.36 -4.26 10.25
CA ALA A 48 -22.60 -3.54 10.49
C ALA A 48 -23.62 -3.65 9.34
N VAL A 49 -23.16 -3.79 8.09
CA VAL A 49 -24.05 -3.80 6.91
C VAL A 49 -24.31 -5.22 6.43
N THR A 50 -23.26 -6.03 6.27
CA THR A 50 -23.41 -7.39 5.73
C THR A 50 -23.62 -8.46 6.80
N HIS A 51 -23.42 -8.10 8.07
CA HIS A 51 -23.46 -9.01 9.21
C HIS A 51 -22.57 -10.24 9.01
N SER A 52 -21.35 -10.02 8.50
CA SER A 52 -20.35 -11.04 8.25
C SER A 52 -19.10 -10.76 9.10
N PRO A 53 -19.07 -11.21 10.37
CA PRO A 53 -17.90 -11.07 11.23
C PRO A 53 -16.65 -11.73 10.62
N ALA A 54 -16.82 -12.83 9.90
CA ALA A 54 -15.72 -13.50 9.21
C ALA A 54 -15.06 -12.60 8.15
N ASN A 55 -15.83 -11.78 7.43
CA ASN A 55 -15.26 -10.84 6.47
C ASN A 55 -14.68 -9.60 7.16
N ALA A 56 -15.29 -9.16 8.27
CA ALA A 56 -14.74 -8.09 9.10
C ALA A 56 -13.36 -8.47 9.67
N ASP A 57 -13.19 -9.71 10.11
CA ASP A 57 -11.91 -10.26 10.56
C ASP A 57 -10.85 -10.28 9.44
N VAL A 58 -11.24 -10.62 8.21
CA VAL A 58 -10.34 -10.56 7.05
C VAL A 58 -9.91 -9.12 6.77
N ALA A 59 -10.85 -8.18 6.73
CA ALA A 59 -10.55 -6.77 6.53
C ALA A 59 -9.60 -6.22 7.63
N TYR A 60 -9.82 -6.60 8.89
CA TYR A 60 -9.00 -6.16 10.01
C TYR A 60 -7.62 -6.83 10.02
N HIS A 61 -7.55 -8.16 10.02
CA HIS A 61 -6.30 -8.87 10.20
C HIS A 61 -5.47 -8.95 8.92
N THR A 62 -6.11 -9.19 7.77
CA THR A 62 -5.39 -9.44 6.52
C THR A 62 -5.10 -8.14 5.77
N PHE A 63 -6.10 -7.26 5.66
CA PHE A 63 -5.94 -6.02 4.87
C PHE A 63 -5.37 -4.88 5.70
N LEU A 64 -5.92 -4.59 6.88
CA LEU A 64 -5.41 -3.49 7.69
C LEU A 64 -4.05 -3.83 8.32
N LEU A 65 -4.00 -4.84 9.20
CA LEU A 65 -2.77 -5.20 9.90
C LEU A 65 -1.77 -5.88 8.97
N GLY A 66 -2.22 -6.87 8.20
CA GLY A 66 -1.36 -7.63 7.30
C GLY A 66 -0.66 -6.78 6.23
N HIS A 67 -1.30 -5.71 5.74
CA HIS A 67 -0.64 -4.76 4.82
C HIS A 67 0.52 -4.03 5.50
N ALA A 68 0.29 -3.44 6.67
CA ALA A 68 1.33 -2.75 7.42
C ALA A 68 2.48 -3.70 7.81
N ASP A 69 2.15 -4.89 8.31
CA ASP A 69 3.12 -5.93 8.68
C ASP A 69 3.95 -6.39 7.47
N TRP A 70 3.34 -6.51 6.30
CA TRP A 70 4.05 -6.87 5.08
C TRP A 70 5.15 -5.87 4.74
N PHE A 71 4.92 -4.57 4.97
CA PHE A 71 5.95 -3.54 4.75
C PHE A 71 7.12 -3.62 5.74
N ILE A 72 6.96 -4.27 6.89
CA ILE A 72 8.05 -4.54 7.84
C ILE A 72 8.95 -5.69 7.34
N SER A 73 8.43 -6.58 6.49
CA SER A 73 9.19 -7.71 5.94
C SER A 73 10.36 -7.27 5.04
N LEU A 74 11.34 -8.16 4.83
CA LEU A 74 12.45 -7.94 3.88
C LEU A 74 11.96 -7.59 2.46
N ALA A 75 10.87 -8.21 2.05
CA ALA A 75 10.27 -8.03 0.74
C ALA A 75 9.64 -6.62 0.61
N GLY A 76 8.91 -6.19 1.62
CA GLY A 76 8.31 -4.85 1.68
C GLY A 76 9.36 -3.74 1.76
N GLN A 77 10.34 -3.90 2.64
CA GLN A 77 11.49 -2.97 2.74
C GLN A 77 12.29 -2.90 1.43
N GLY A 78 12.45 -4.03 0.73
CA GLY A 78 13.08 -4.06 -0.58
C GLY A 78 12.32 -3.26 -1.64
N LEU A 79 10.99 -3.31 -1.63
CA LEU A 79 10.16 -2.48 -2.51
C LEU A 79 10.30 -0.99 -2.20
N LEU A 80 10.20 -0.59 -0.93
CA LEU A 80 10.33 0.80 -0.50
C LEU A 80 11.69 1.38 -0.90
N LYS A 81 12.77 0.65 -0.61
CA LYS A 81 14.13 1.05 -0.98
C LYS A 81 14.29 1.23 -2.49
N ALA A 82 13.70 0.34 -3.30
CA ALA A 82 13.76 0.46 -4.74
C ALA A 82 13.02 1.70 -5.26
N LEU A 83 11.87 2.04 -4.66
CA LEU A 83 11.13 3.26 -4.99
C LEU A 83 11.90 4.52 -4.57
N HIS A 84 12.47 4.53 -3.36
CA HIS A 84 13.31 5.63 -2.88
C HIS A 84 14.53 5.86 -3.77
N ALA A 85 15.16 4.79 -4.25
CA ALA A 85 16.31 4.86 -5.15
C ALA A 85 15.93 5.30 -6.58
N ALA A 86 14.66 5.17 -6.96
CA ALA A 86 14.15 5.57 -8.26
C ALA A 86 13.68 7.03 -8.31
N ALA A 87 13.73 7.76 -7.18
CA ALA A 87 13.34 9.16 -7.04
C ALA A 87 14.14 10.11 -7.93
#